data_AF-A0A068Z4Z3-F1
#
_entry.id   AF-A0A068Z4Z3-F1
#
_cell.length_a   1.000
_cell.length_b   1.000
_cell.length_c   1.000
_cell.angle_alpha   90.00
_cell.angle_beta   90.00
_cell.angle_gamma   90.00
#
_symmetry.space_group_name_H-M   'P 1'
#
loop_
_entity.id
_entity.type
_entity.pdbx_description
1 polymer ?
#
loop_
_entity_poly.entity_id
_entity_poly.type
_entity_poly.pdbx_seq_one_letter_code
_entity_poly.pdbx_strand_id
1 'polypeptide(L)'
;MNIYSLDDSKNNERDFINHTIKLIIPEIEASGLLSPKVIKILNDAISYSIPNNGNAYDIFESLLVWIESAALKEIKFKIQRVSSVIKTNDSSDHLPDFTTLLRDVQVMSKEYSVPFNESEMNAFSTSLYLRTTGMTIQADNLLTVIVNGLVRRIYLDYFKVRFGKNISLLLLSRSSTDEDQYFEYQPKAKRGPRNKHYSEVVRIVELTLVPYPDISTYSLSNRLHVHLSKHRDAPSIQTLRRWVQDIRDENNQIPQEPYTRHFKLIHE
;
A
#
# COMPACT_ATOMS: atom_id res chain seq x y z
N MET A 1 24.13 -16.47 28.72
CA MET A 1 22.94 -15.85 28.09
C MET A 1 22.58 -14.62 28.90
N ASN A 2 22.78 -13.43 28.33
CA ASN A 2 22.67 -12.16 29.04
C ASN A 2 21.26 -11.59 28.83
N ILE A 3 20.45 -11.59 29.89
CA ILE A 3 19.02 -11.22 29.85
C ILE A 3 18.85 -9.70 29.66
N TYR A 4 19.92 -8.92 29.90
CA TYR A 4 19.94 -7.47 29.73
C TYR A 4 19.98 -6.98 28.28
N SER A 5 20.36 -7.79 27.29
CA SER A 5 20.46 -7.31 25.89
C SER A 5 19.14 -7.30 25.12
N LEU A 6 18.11 -7.98 25.63
CA LEU A 6 16.80 -8.12 24.98
C LEU A 6 15.86 -6.95 25.29
N ASP A 7 15.98 -6.32 26.46
CA ASP A 7 15.16 -5.16 26.83
C ASP A 7 15.64 -3.87 26.14
N ASP A 8 16.95 -3.69 25.98
CA ASP A 8 17.52 -2.54 25.28
C ASP A 8 17.20 -2.56 23.78
N SER A 9 17.14 -3.74 23.15
CA SER A 9 16.78 -3.84 21.72
C SER A 9 15.32 -3.47 21.47
N LYS A 10 14.40 -3.93 22.33
CA LYS A 10 12.97 -3.63 22.22
C LYS A 10 12.65 -2.15 22.50
N ASN A 11 13.37 -1.53 23.44
CA ASN A 11 13.22 -0.09 23.69
C ASN A 11 13.68 0.73 22.47
N ASN A 12 14.79 0.35 21.83
CA ASN A 12 15.27 1.00 20.61
C ASN A 12 14.31 0.83 19.42
N GLU A 13 13.70 -0.35 19.23
CA GLU A 13 12.70 -0.58 18.18
C GLU A 13 11.43 0.27 18.40
N ARG A 14 10.95 0.35 19.64
CA ARG A 14 9.79 1.17 19.99
C ARG A 14 10.06 2.66 19.76
N ASP A 15 11.24 3.15 20.13
CA ASP A 15 11.63 4.54 19.90
C ASP A 15 11.78 4.86 18.41
N PHE A 16 12.30 3.91 17.63
CA PHE A 16 12.34 4.01 16.17
C PHE A 16 10.93 4.11 15.57
N ILE A 17 10.02 3.19 15.92
CA ILE A 17 8.62 3.22 15.45
C ILE A 17 7.95 4.53 15.82
N ASN A 18 8.12 5.00 17.06
CA ASN A 18 7.56 6.27 17.52
C ASN A 18 8.13 7.46 16.75
N HIS A 19 9.43 7.45 16.43
CA HIS A 19 10.06 8.47 15.62
C HIS A 19 9.50 8.47 14.19
N THR A 20 9.38 7.29 13.56
CA THR A 20 8.77 7.14 12.24
C THR A 20 7.33 7.66 12.23
N ILE A 21 6.52 7.32 13.23
CA ILE A 21 5.14 7.82 13.37
C ILE A 21 5.13 9.36 13.47
N LYS A 22 6.02 9.97 14.25
CA LYS A 22 6.12 11.44 14.36
C LYS A 22 6.44 12.11 13.02
N LEU A 23 7.21 11.46 12.15
CA LEU A 23 7.47 11.96 10.79
C LEU A 23 6.26 11.82 9.86
N ILE A 24 5.47 10.76 10.03
CA ILE A 24 4.32 10.46 9.17
C ILE A 24 3.12 11.36 9.47
N ILE A 25 2.82 11.63 10.76
CA ILE A 25 1.65 12.42 11.19
C ILE A 25 1.45 13.71 10.37
N PRO A 26 2.41 14.64 10.30
CA PRO A 26 2.20 15.91 9.59
C PRO A 26 1.96 15.71 8.09
N GLU A 27 2.54 14.67 7.49
CA GLU A 27 2.36 14.39 6.06
C GLU A 27 0.98 13.76 5.77
N ILE A 28 0.41 12.98 6.70
CA ILE A 28 -0.99 12.54 6.60
C ILE A 28 -1.92 13.73 6.69
N GLU A 29 -1.71 14.62 7.64
CA GLU A 29 -2.56 15.80 7.83
C GLU A 29 -2.54 16.71 6.59
N ALA A 30 -1.37 16.81 5.94
CA ALA A 30 -1.21 17.63 4.73
C ALA A 30 -1.75 16.97 3.46
N SER A 31 -1.60 15.65 3.29
CA SER A 31 -1.78 15.01 1.97
C SER A 31 -2.42 13.61 2.01
N GLY A 32 -2.77 13.11 3.19
CA GLY A 32 -3.43 11.81 3.38
C GLY A 32 -2.46 10.63 3.47
N LEU A 33 -3.00 9.50 3.93
CA LEU A 33 -2.25 8.28 4.25
C LEU A 33 -1.57 7.63 3.04
N LEU A 34 -2.15 7.78 1.85
CA LEU A 34 -1.63 7.24 0.59
C LEU A 34 -0.74 8.24 -0.16
N SER A 35 -0.36 9.35 0.47
CA SER A 35 0.50 10.34 -0.19
C SER A 35 1.91 9.75 -0.47
N PRO A 36 2.56 10.16 -1.58
CA PRO A 36 3.90 9.69 -1.92
C PRO A 36 4.93 9.88 -0.79
N LYS A 37 4.78 10.96 0.00
CA LYS A 37 5.67 11.25 1.13
C LYS A 37 5.47 10.28 2.29
N VAL A 38 4.23 9.98 2.67
CA VAL A 38 3.95 8.98 3.72
C VAL A 38 4.49 7.62 3.30
N ILE A 39 4.25 7.22 2.04
CA ILE A 39 4.77 5.98 1.47
C ILE A 39 6.31 5.96 1.51
N LYS A 40 6.96 7.08 1.17
CA LYS A 40 8.42 7.20 1.21
C LYS A 40 8.96 7.03 2.63
N ILE A 41 8.38 7.72 3.62
CA ILE A 41 8.82 7.62 5.03
C ILE A 41 8.71 6.17 5.53
N LEU A 42 7.60 5.49 5.22
CA LEU A 42 7.42 4.08 5.56
C LEU A 42 8.46 3.18 4.88
N ASN A 43 8.72 3.44 3.60
CA ASN A 43 9.73 2.70 2.84
C ASN A 43 11.13 2.91 3.39
N ASP A 44 11.50 4.15 3.74
CA ASP A 44 12.79 4.50 4.32
C ASP A 44 12.93 3.83 5.71
N ALA A 45 11.86 3.80 6.51
CA ALA A 45 11.87 3.16 7.82
C ALA A 45 12.05 1.64 7.74
N ILE A 46 11.30 0.97 6.86
CA ILE A 46 11.48 -0.47 6.61
C ILE A 46 12.88 -0.73 6.06
N SER A 47 13.34 0.09 5.11
CA SER A 47 14.68 -0.02 4.51
C SER A 47 15.79 0.10 5.55
N TYR A 48 15.66 1.03 6.49
CA TYR A 48 16.61 1.24 7.58
C TYR A 48 16.60 0.11 8.61
N SER A 49 15.46 -0.55 8.83
CA SER A 49 15.36 -1.64 9.80
C SER A 49 16.07 -2.94 9.36
N ILE A 50 16.25 -3.13 8.05
CA ILE A 50 16.84 -4.34 7.46
C ILE A 50 18.31 -4.57 7.84
N PRO A 51 19.25 -3.62 7.59
CA PRO A 51 20.67 -3.84 7.88
C PRO A 51 21.01 -3.78 9.38
N ASN A 52 20.13 -3.20 10.21
CA ASN A 52 20.41 -2.92 11.62
C ASN A 52 19.95 -4.03 12.59
N ASN A 53 19.79 -5.27 12.11
CA ASN A 53 19.26 -6.41 12.88
C ASN A 53 17.88 -6.17 13.52
N GLY A 54 17.13 -5.16 13.07
CA GLY A 54 15.73 -4.99 13.47
C GLY A 54 14.87 -6.08 12.84
N ASN A 55 13.84 -6.53 13.56
CA ASN A 55 12.83 -7.38 12.95
C ASN A 55 11.96 -6.51 12.02
N ALA A 56 12.40 -6.34 10.77
CA ALA A 56 11.71 -5.53 9.76
C ALA A 56 10.24 -5.93 9.58
N TYR A 57 9.92 -7.21 9.81
CA TYR A 57 8.55 -7.71 9.83
C TYR A 57 7.77 -7.14 11.03
N ASP A 58 8.30 -7.21 12.24
CA ASP A 58 7.63 -6.68 13.44
C ASP A 58 7.48 -5.15 13.39
N ILE A 59 8.49 -4.44 12.85
CA ILE A 59 8.42 -3.00 12.62
C ILE A 59 7.33 -2.68 11.61
N PHE A 60 7.25 -3.42 10.50
CA PHE A 60 6.20 -3.24 9.51
C PHE A 60 4.81 -3.53 10.10
N GLU A 61 4.60 -4.65 10.78
CA GLU A 61 3.32 -4.99 11.40
C GLU A 61 2.92 -3.94 12.45
N SER A 62 3.87 -3.43 13.24
CA SER A 62 3.62 -2.36 14.21
C SER A 62 3.20 -1.05 13.54
N LEU A 63 3.89 -0.66 12.45
CA LEU A 63 3.51 0.50 11.65
C LEU A 63 2.17 0.27 10.95
N LEU A 64 1.86 -0.96 10.54
CA LEU A 64 0.60 -1.31 9.88
C LEU A 64 -0.60 -1.21 10.82
N VAL A 65 -0.46 -1.62 12.09
CA VAL A 65 -1.48 -1.40 13.13
C VAL A 65 -1.76 0.08 13.32
N TRP A 66 -0.71 0.91 13.29
CA TRP A 66 -0.88 2.35 13.39
C TRP A 66 -1.58 2.94 12.15
N ILE A 67 -1.17 2.51 10.94
CA ILE A 67 -1.82 2.86 9.67
C ILE A 67 -3.30 2.48 9.70
N GLU A 68 -3.64 1.29 10.21
CA GLU A 68 -5.03 0.85 10.37
C GLU A 68 -5.84 1.83 11.23
N SER A 69 -5.29 2.26 12.37
CA SER A 69 -5.92 3.23 13.25
C SER A 69 -6.11 4.60 12.59
N ALA A 70 -5.12 5.08 11.85
CA ALA A 70 -5.20 6.33 11.10
C ALA A 70 -6.25 6.25 9.96
N ALA A 71 -6.21 5.17 9.17
CA ALA A 71 -7.18 4.89 8.11
C ALA A 71 -8.61 4.80 8.65
N LEU A 72 -8.79 4.15 9.80
CA LEU A 72 -10.10 4.04 10.45
C LEU A 72 -10.68 5.42 10.78
N LYS A 73 -9.86 6.33 11.31
CA LYS A 73 -10.28 7.71 11.60
C LYS A 73 -10.63 8.47 10.33
N GLU A 74 -9.79 8.37 9.29
CA GLU A 74 -10.01 9.05 8.01
C GLU A 74 -11.30 8.59 7.33
N ILE A 75 -11.52 7.27 7.23
CA ILE A 75 -12.72 6.69 6.63
C ILE A 75 -13.98 7.04 7.42
N LYS A 76 -13.94 6.92 8.76
CA LYS A 76 -15.08 7.31 9.61
C LYS A 76 -15.43 8.77 9.42
N PHE A 77 -14.44 9.66 9.38
CA PHE A 77 -14.67 11.08 9.15
C PHE A 77 -15.33 11.35 7.80
N LYS A 78 -14.81 10.76 6.71
CA LYS A 78 -15.39 10.94 5.37
C LYS A 78 -16.83 10.40 5.29
N ILE A 79 -17.09 9.21 5.85
CA ILE A 79 -18.43 8.63 5.88
C ILE A 79 -19.40 9.50 6.69
N GLN A 80 -18.96 10.03 7.83
CA GLN A 80 -19.77 10.95 8.64
C GLN A 80 -20.15 12.21 7.85
N ARG A 81 -19.25 12.76 7.04
CA ARG A 81 -19.56 13.92 6.16
C ARG A 81 -20.62 13.57 5.12
N VAL A 82 -20.49 12.42 4.47
CA VAL A 82 -21.52 11.91 3.54
C VAL A 82 -22.86 11.80 4.26
N SER A 83 -22.90 11.15 5.42
CA SER A 83 -24.13 10.99 6.20
C SER A 83 -24.73 12.33 6.66
N SER A 84 -23.92 13.32 7.06
CA SER A 84 -24.43 14.59 7.59
C SER A 84 -25.12 15.43 6.52
N VAL A 85 -24.65 15.38 5.27
CA VAL A 85 -25.28 16.13 4.17
C VAL A 85 -26.56 15.45 3.70
N ILE A 86 -26.61 14.12 3.71
CA ILE A 86 -27.82 13.39 3.35
C ILE A 86 -28.93 13.60 4.40
N LYS A 87 -28.57 13.89 5.66
CA LYS A 87 -29.51 14.18 6.75
C LYS A 87 -30.20 15.55 6.68
N THR A 88 -29.87 16.45 5.75
CA THR A 88 -30.45 17.81 5.75
C THR A 88 -31.88 17.92 5.16
N ASN A 89 -32.55 16.80 4.86
CA ASN A 89 -33.97 16.81 4.44
C ASN A 89 -34.96 16.39 5.54
N ASP A 90 -34.50 16.23 6.80
CA ASP A 90 -35.28 15.78 7.97
C ASP A 90 -36.39 16.74 8.45
N SER A 91 -36.69 17.82 7.72
CA SER A 91 -37.86 18.68 8.01
C SER A 91 -39.12 18.29 7.25
N SER A 92 -39.12 17.17 6.51
CA SER A 92 -40.31 16.65 5.84
C SER A 92 -40.69 15.28 6.39
N ASP A 93 -41.97 15.08 6.73
CA ASP A 93 -42.59 13.84 7.24
C ASP A 93 -42.53 12.64 6.27
N HIS A 94 -41.57 12.61 5.35
CA HIS A 94 -41.45 11.58 4.32
C HIS A 94 -40.10 10.90 4.38
N LEU A 95 -40.14 9.59 4.69
CA LEU A 95 -39.00 8.69 4.52
C LEU A 95 -38.49 8.82 3.08
N PRO A 96 -37.20 9.10 2.87
CA PRO A 96 -36.64 9.14 1.52
C PRO A 96 -36.73 7.75 0.90
N ASP A 97 -37.23 7.69 -0.35
CA ASP A 97 -37.18 6.46 -1.15
C ASP A 97 -35.73 5.97 -1.29
N PHE A 98 -35.55 4.65 -1.30
CA PHE A 98 -34.22 4.03 -1.35
C PHE A 98 -33.46 4.44 -2.62
N THR A 99 -34.15 4.63 -3.75
CA THR A 99 -33.53 5.05 -5.01
C THR A 99 -32.93 6.44 -4.91
N THR A 100 -33.65 7.38 -4.28
CA THR A 100 -33.17 8.74 -4.03
C THR A 100 -31.97 8.71 -3.09
N LEU A 101 -32.06 7.94 -2.01
CA LEU A 101 -30.97 7.78 -1.05
C LEU A 101 -29.70 7.20 -1.69
N LEU A 102 -29.84 6.20 -2.55
CA LEU A 102 -28.72 5.59 -3.27
C LEU A 102 -28.04 6.61 -4.19
N ARG A 103 -28.84 7.41 -4.92
CA ARG A 103 -28.32 8.48 -5.78
C ARG A 103 -27.59 9.54 -4.96
N ASP A 104 -28.15 9.98 -3.84
CA ASP A 104 -27.53 11.00 -2.99
C ASP A 104 -26.21 10.48 -2.39
N VAL A 105 -26.19 9.23 -1.92
CA VAL A 105 -24.95 8.55 -1.50
C VAL A 105 -23.92 8.55 -2.63
N GLN A 106 -24.31 8.20 -3.85
CA GLN A 106 -23.39 8.13 -4.99
C GLN A 106 -22.77 9.49 -5.34
N VAL A 107 -23.55 10.58 -5.24
CA VAL A 107 -23.06 11.94 -5.50
C VAL A 107 -22.13 12.39 -4.37
N MET A 108 -22.59 12.26 -3.12
CA MET A 108 -21.86 12.73 -1.94
C MET A 108 -20.59 11.92 -1.68
N SER A 109 -20.58 10.60 -1.97
CA SER A 109 -19.38 9.79 -1.82
C SER A 109 -18.26 10.22 -2.76
N LYS A 110 -18.60 10.67 -3.98
CA LYS A 110 -17.62 11.24 -4.92
C LYS A 110 -17.08 12.57 -4.40
N GLU A 111 -17.95 13.45 -3.93
CA GLU A 111 -17.57 14.75 -3.36
C GLU A 111 -16.60 14.59 -2.17
N TYR A 112 -16.89 13.66 -1.28
CA TYR A 112 -16.06 13.38 -0.09
C TYR A 112 -14.96 12.35 -0.30
N SER A 113 -14.69 11.96 -1.55
CA SER A 113 -13.63 11.01 -1.92
C SER A 113 -13.69 9.69 -1.13
N VAL A 114 -14.90 9.13 -0.98
CA VAL A 114 -15.13 7.79 -0.45
C VAL A 114 -15.30 6.83 -1.63
N PRO A 115 -14.31 5.98 -1.92
CA PRO A 115 -14.30 5.18 -3.15
C PRO A 115 -15.09 3.88 -2.95
N PHE A 116 -16.38 3.98 -2.66
CA PHE A 116 -17.25 2.80 -2.54
C PHE A 116 -17.26 1.97 -3.84
N ASN A 117 -17.26 0.66 -3.71
CA ASN A 117 -17.77 -0.22 -4.77
C ASN A 117 -19.31 -0.31 -4.71
N GLU A 118 -19.93 -0.95 -5.70
CA GLU A 118 -21.39 -1.07 -5.79
C GLU A 118 -22.02 -1.72 -4.55
N SER A 119 -21.41 -2.79 -4.04
CA SER A 119 -21.90 -3.49 -2.85
C SER A 119 -21.78 -2.63 -1.58
N GLU A 120 -20.66 -1.93 -1.41
CA GLU A 120 -20.42 -1.04 -0.26
C GLU A 120 -21.37 0.17 -0.30
N MET A 121 -21.63 0.69 -1.50
CA MET A 121 -22.58 1.79 -1.72
C MET A 121 -24.00 1.37 -1.36
N ASN A 122 -24.46 0.22 -1.87
CA ASN A 122 -25.77 -0.34 -1.53
C ASN A 122 -25.91 -0.63 -0.03
N ALA A 123 -24.87 -1.20 0.60
CA ALA A 123 -24.85 -1.45 2.03
C ALA A 123 -24.91 -0.15 2.83
N PHE A 124 -24.18 0.89 2.41
CA PHE A 124 -24.19 2.18 3.09
C PHE A 124 -25.55 2.88 2.96
N SER A 125 -26.15 2.90 1.76
CA SER A 125 -27.52 3.39 1.57
C SER A 125 -28.53 2.62 2.42
N THR A 126 -28.38 1.29 2.50
CA THR A 126 -29.20 0.45 3.40
C THR A 126 -29.03 0.86 4.86
N SER A 127 -27.79 1.13 5.30
CA SER A 127 -27.53 1.58 6.68
C SER A 127 -28.22 2.90 7.00
N LEU A 128 -28.25 3.84 6.04
CA LEU A 128 -28.94 5.11 6.21
C LEU A 128 -30.47 4.92 6.26
N TYR A 129 -31.02 4.07 5.39
CA TYR A 129 -32.45 3.72 5.38
C TYR A 129 -32.91 2.99 6.66
N LEU A 130 -32.09 2.06 7.17
CA LEU A 130 -32.37 1.40 8.44
C LEU A 130 -32.38 2.41 9.60
N ARG A 131 -31.53 3.44 9.53
CA ARG A 131 -31.49 4.48 10.56
C ARG A 131 -32.74 5.37 10.52
N THR A 132 -33.28 5.68 9.34
CA THR A 132 -34.54 6.45 9.22
C THR A 132 -35.78 5.66 9.67
N THR A 133 -35.72 4.32 9.61
CA THR A 133 -36.78 3.42 10.10
C THR A 133 -36.65 3.05 11.59
N GLY A 134 -35.68 3.61 12.31
CA GLY A 134 -35.46 3.35 13.74
C GLY A 134 -34.65 2.08 14.06
N MET A 135 -34.17 1.34 13.04
CA MET A 135 -33.32 0.16 13.17
C MET A 135 -31.84 0.53 13.36
N THR A 136 -31.56 1.29 14.43
CA THR A 136 -30.24 1.91 14.68
C THR A 136 -29.12 0.89 14.90
N ILE A 137 -29.37 -0.20 15.63
CA ILE A 137 -28.37 -1.24 15.91
C ILE A 137 -27.93 -1.93 14.61
N GLN A 138 -28.88 -2.28 13.74
CA GLN A 138 -28.60 -2.91 12.45
C GLN A 138 -27.84 -1.96 11.52
N ALA A 139 -28.24 -0.68 11.52
CA ALA A 139 -27.53 0.36 10.78
C ALA A 139 -26.06 0.50 11.23
N ASP A 140 -25.81 0.51 12.54
CA ASP A 140 -24.46 0.66 13.12
C ASP A 140 -23.57 -0.57 12.88
N ASN A 141 -24.15 -1.78 12.93
CA ASN A 141 -23.46 -3.01 12.57
C ASN A 141 -23.04 -3.00 11.11
N LEU A 142 -23.94 -2.62 10.20
CA LEU A 142 -23.66 -2.54 8.77
C LEU A 142 -22.59 -1.49 8.48
N LEU A 143 -22.67 -0.33 9.13
CA LEU A 143 -21.68 0.74 9.03
C LEU A 143 -20.28 0.26 9.48
N THR A 144 -20.20 -0.51 10.57
CA THR A 144 -18.95 -1.08 11.06
C THR A 144 -18.32 -2.03 10.02
N VAL A 145 -19.13 -2.90 9.40
CA VAL A 145 -18.65 -3.80 8.34
C VAL A 145 -18.13 -3.02 7.13
N ILE A 146 -18.86 -1.98 6.71
CA ILE A 146 -18.46 -1.12 5.58
C ILE A 146 -17.13 -0.40 5.87
N VAL A 147 -17.03 0.23 7.04
CA VAL A 147 -15.82 0.94 7.48
C VAL A 147 -14.61 0.01 7.48
N ASN A 148 -14.74 -1.17 8.09
CA ASN A 148 -13.64 -2.14 8.17
C ASN A 148 -13.27 -2.68 6.78
N GLY A 149 -14.27 -2.93 5.92
CA GLY A 149 -14.05 -3.35 4.54
C GLY A 149 -13.26 -2.32 3.72
N LEU A 150 -13.62 -1.04 3.85
CA LEU A 150 -12.91 0.07 3.21
C LEU A 150 -11.49 0.22 3.72
N VAL A 151 -11.28 0.19 5.04
CA VAL A 151 -9.94 0.28 5.65
C VAL A 151 -9.03 -0.81 5.10
N ARG A 152 -9.54 -2.05 5.08
CA ARG A 152 -8.81 -3.20 4.54
C ARG A 152 -8.47 -3.02 3.07
N ARG A 153 -9.47 -2.78 2.23
CA ARG A 153 -9.32 -2.73 0.76
C ARG A 153 -8.46 -1.56 0.28
N ILE A 154 -8.64 -0.39 0.87
CA ILE A 154 -8.00 0.85 0.40
C ILE A 154 -6.59 0.99 0.96
N TYR A 155 -6.39 0.63 2.23
CA TYR A 155 -5.14 0.89 2.92
C TYR A 155 -4.39 -0.41 3.22
N LEU A 156 -4.97 -1.34 3.98
CA LEU A 156 -4.20 -2.50 4.46
C LEU A 156 -3.72 -3.39 3.32
N ASP A 157 -4.59 -3.73 2.36
CA ASP A 157 -4.22 -4.53 1.21
C ASP A 157 -3.19 -3.80 0.34
N TYR A 158 -3.32 -2.48 0.20
CA TYR A 158 -2.33 -1.64 -0.50
C TYR A 158 -0.95 -1.71 0.18
N PHE A 159 -0.88 -1.46 1.48
CA PHE A 159 0.38 -1.48 2.25
C PHE A 159 0.97 -2.90 2.29
N LYS A 160 0.16 -3.94 2.52
CA LYS A 160 0.62 -5.33 2.52
C LYS A 160 1.16 -5.76 1.16
N VAL A 161 0.51 -5.41 0.06
CA VAL A 161 1.02 -5.73 -1.29
C VAL A 161 2.31 -4.97 -1.56
N ARG A 162 2.35 -3.68 -1.23
CA ARG A 162 3.49 -2.82 -1.54
C ARG A 162 4.74 -3.14 -0.72
N PHE A 163 4.58 -3.46 0.56
CA PHE A 163 5.70 -3.68 1.48
C PHE A 163 5.94 -5.17 1.77
N GLY A 164 4.91 -6.01 1.71
CA GLY A 164 5.01 -7.44 1.97
C GLY A 164 5.90 -8.18 0.96
N LYS A 165 5.93 -7.77 -0.32
CA LYS A 165 6.87 -8.33 -1.30
C LYS A 165 8.33 -8.00 -0.97
N ASN A 166 8.60 -6.75 -0.58
CA ASN A 166 9.94 -6.33 -0.16
C ASN A 166 10.37 -7.16 1.06
N ILE A 167 9.53 -7.25 2.09
CA ILE A 167 9.84 -8.03 3.29
C ILE A 167 10.02 -9.53 2.96
N SER A 168 9.18 -10.11 2.10
CA SER A 168 9.25 -11.53 1.71
C SER A 168 10.51 -11.86 0.91
N LEU A 169 10.87 -11.05 -0.09
CA LEU A 169 12.10 -11.23 -0.87
C LEU A 169 13.35 -11.11 0.03
N LEU A 170 13.28 -10.27 1.06
CA LEU A 170 14.40 -10.02 1.96
C LEU A 170 14.56 -11.11 3.03
N LEU A 171 13.46 -11.68 3.54
CA LEU A 171 13.51 -12.88 4.40
C LEU A 171 14.09 -14.10 3.65
N LEU A 172 13.80 -14.23 2.35
CA LEU A 172 14.40 -15.24 1.47
C LEU A 172 15.91 -15.03 1.24
N SER A 173 16.39 -13.78 1.19
CA SER A 173 17.84 -13.50 1.10
C SER A 173 18.61 -13.81 2.39
N ARG A 174 18.01 -13.61 3.57
CA ARG A 174 18.63 -13.91 4.87
C ARG A 174 18.68 -15.40 5.21
N SER A 175 17.74 -16.18 4.72
CA SER A 175 17.71 -17.65 4.88
C SER A 175 18.68 -18.40 3.96
N SER A 176 19.42 -17.70 3.09
CA SER A 176 20.51 -18.32 2.32
C SER A 176 21.83 -18.45 3.08
N THR A 177 21.87 -18.01 4.35
CA THR A 177 23.04 -18.09 5.25
C THR A 177 22.85 -18.97 6.48
N ASP A 178 21.67 -19.54 6.72
CA ASP A 178 21.46 -20.55 7.78
C ASP A 178 20.49 -21.63 7.26
N GLU A 179 20.90 -22.88 7.50
CA GLU A 179 20.40 -24.12 6.92
C GLU A 179 18.89 -24.40 7.13
N ASP A 180 18.29 -24.98 6.08
CA ASP A 180 17.16 -25.93 6.05
C ASP A 180 15.96 -25.74 7.01
N GLN A 181 14.82 -25.29 6.45
CA GLN A 181 13.54 -26.03 6.45
C GLN A 181 12.35 -25.21 5.91
N TYR A 182 11.73 -25.73 4.84
CA TYR A 182 10.32 -25.65 4.41
C TYR A 182 9.55 -24.32 4.53
N PHE A 183 9.26 -23.71 3.37
CA PHE A 183 7.91 -23.71 2.76
C PHE A 183 8.07 -23.42 1.27
N GLU A 184 7.86 -24.41 0.41
CA GLU A 184 7.72 -24.20 -1.03
C GLU A 184 6.45 -23.39 -1.31
N TYR A 185 6.55 -22.07 -1.23
CA TYR A 185 5.72 -21.23 -2.06
C TYR A 185 6.37 -21.21 -3.44
N GLN A 186 6.07 -22.21 -4.28
CA GLN A 186 6.31 -22.05 -5.71
C GLN A 186 5.24 -21.11 -6.23
N PRO A 187 5.53 -19.82 -6.53
CA PRO A 187 4.65 -19.07 -7.41
C PRO A 187 4.56 -19.91 -8.68
N LYS A 188 3.33 -20.23 -9.12
CA LYS A 188 3.12 -20.89 -10.42
C LYS A 188 3.92 -20.10 -11.45
N ALA A 189 5.06 -20.64 -11.86
CA ALA A 189 5.96 -19.98 -12.78
C ALA A 189 5.20 -19.84 -14.10
N LYS A 190 4.60 -18.67 -14.34
CA LYS A 190 4.41 -18.20 -15.71
C LYS A 190 5.82 -18.24 -16.28
N ARG A 191 6.07 -19.16 -17.22
CA ARG A 191 7.37 -19.36 -17.85
C ARG A 191 7.94 -17.99 -18.21
N GLY A 192 8.92 -17.53 -17.44
CA GLY A 192 9.58 -16.27 -17.69
C GLY A 192 10.17 -16.28 -19.11
N PRO A 193 10.44 -15.11 -19.69
CA PRO A 193 11.15 -15.01 -20.96
C PRO A 193 12.43 -15.87 -20.91
N ARG A 194 12.70 -16.66 -21.97
CA ARG A 194 13.86 -17.58 -22.05
C ARG A 194 15.25 -16.91 -22.04
N ASN A 195 15.30 -15.60 -21.77
CA ASN A 195 16.55 -14.84 -21.78
C ASN A 195 17.21 -14.91 -20.39
N LYS A 196 18.48 -15.32 -20.37
CA LYS A 196 19.28 -15.51 -19.15
C LYS A 196 19.45 -14.26 -18.27
N HIS A 197 19.24 -13.06 -18.82
CA HIS A 197 19.34 -11.80 -18.09
C HIS A 197 18.02 -11.36 -17.45
N TYR A 198 16.93 -12.11 -17.62
CA TYR A 198 15.64 -11.72 -17.07
C TYR A 198 15.65 -11.58 -15.54
N SER A 199 16.24 -12.55 -14.82
CA SER A 199 16.33 -12.50 -13.35
C SER A 199 17.20 -11.35 -12.86
N GLU A 200 18.32 -11.09 -13.52
CA GLU A 200 19.19 -9.93 -13.27
C GLU A 200 18.43 -8.61 -13.48
N VAL A 201 17.68 -8.49 -14.59
CA VAL A 201 16.86 -7.31 -14.87
C VAL A 201 15.78 -7.12 -13.81
N VAL A 202 15.07 -8.19 -13.42
CA VAL A 202 14.05 -8.12 -12.36
C VAL A 202 14.66 -7.58 -11.08
N ARG A 203 15.80 -8.15 -10.65
CA ARG A 203 16.51 -7.70 -9.44
C ARG A 203 16.90 -6.23 -9.52
N ILE A 204 17.56 -5.80 -10.61
CA ILE A 204 18.00 -4.41 -10.78
C ILE A 204 16.81 -3.45 -10.81
N VAL A 205 15.72 -3.84 -11.49
CA VAL A 205 14.50 -3.03 -11.56
C VAL A 205 13.89 -2.88 -10.18
N GLU A 206 13.64 -3.98 -9.48
CA GLU A 206 13.03 -3.96 -8.16
C GLU A 206 13.87 -3.12 -7.18
N LEU A 207 15.18 -3.36 -7.11
CA LEU A 207 16.10 -2.60 -6.27
C LEU A 207 16.13 -1.11 -6.64
N THR A 208 16.15 -0.77 -7.93
CA THR A 208 16.21 0.63 -8.38
C THR A 208 14.88 1.36 -8.14
N LEU A 209 13.74 0.67 -8.23
CA LEU A 209 12.43 1.25 -8.00
C LEU A 209 12.14 1.49 -6.52
N VAL A 210 12.88 0.86 -5.60
CA VAL A 210 12.75 1.12 -4.15
C VAL A 210 13.04 2.59 -3.80
N PRO A 211 14.24 3.17 -4.08
CA PRO A 211 14.51 4.57 -3.79
C PRO A 211 14.00 5.54 -4.87
N TYR A 212 13.67 5.05 -6.06
CA TYR A 212 13.27 5.89 -7.20
C TYR A 212 11.96 5.40 -7.87
N PRO A 213 10.83 5.42 -7.16
CA PRO A 213 9.58 4.84 -7.65
C PRO A 213 9.04 5.54 -8.92
N ASP A 214 9.28 6.84 -9.04
CA ASP A 214 8.76 7.73 -10.09
C ASP A 214 9.70 7.88 -11.30
N ILE A 215 10.70 7.01 -11.49
CA ILE A 215 11.45 6.99 -12.75
C ILE A 215 10.52 6.54 -13.88
N SER A 216 10.51 7.23 -15.02
CA SER A 216 9.72 6.75 -16.15
C SER A 216 10.19 5.36 -16.62
N THR A 217 9.25 4.52 -17.05
CA THR A 217 9.55 3.21 -17.65
C THR A 217 10.59 3.34 -18.76
N TYR A 218 10.52 4.43 -19.53
CA TYR A 218 11.48 4.76 -20.60
C TYR A 218 12.91 4.95 -20.08
N SER A 219 13.08 5.82 -19.07
CA SER A 219 14.40 6.17 -18.52
C SER A 219 15.07 4.96 -17.86
N LEU A 220 14.31 4.16 -17.11
CA LEU A 220 14.83 2.95 -16.48
C LEU A 220 15.28 1.92 -17.52
N SER A 221 14.46 1.68 -18.55
CA SER A 221 14.77 0.74 -19.63
C SER A 221 16.03 1.13 -20.40
N ASN A 222 16.20 2.41 -20.72
CA ASN A 222 17.40 2.90 -21.41
C ASN A 222 18.66 2.64 -20.59
N ARG A 223 18.59 2.83 -19.28
CA ARG A 223 19.74 2.64 -18.42
C ARG A 223 20.11 1.18 -18.25
N LEU A 224 19.12 0.31 -18.15
CA LEU A 224 19.31 -1.15 -18.18
C LEU A 224 19.95 -1.58 -19.49
N HIS A 225 19.52 -1.01 -20.61
CA HIS A 225 20.09 -1.30 -21.92
C HIS A 225 21.57 -0.92 -22.00
N VAL A 226 21.94 0.26 -21.48
CA VAL A 226 23.35 0.67 -21.39
C VAL A 226 24.15 -0.26 -20.46
N HIS A 227 23.60 -0.60 -19.29
CA HIS A 227 24.25 -1.51 -18.34
C HIS A 227 24.53 -2.89 -18.96
N LEU A 228 23.55 -3.45 -19.68
CA LEU A 228 23.64 -4.78 -20.25
C LEU A 228 24.31 -4.81 -21.64
N SER A 229 24.59 -3.66 -22.24
CA SER A 229 25.13 -3.55 -23.62
C SER A 229 26.43 -4.32 -23.87
N LYS A 230 27.18 -4.64 -22.82
CA LYS A 230 28.44 -5.39 -22.89
C LYS A 230 28.24 -6.90 -22.93
N HIS A 231 27.02 -7.40 -22.71
CA HIS A 231 26.73 -8.83 -22.74
C HIS A 231 26.33 -9.29 -24.15
N ARG A 232 26.88 -10.45 -24.57
CA ARG A 232 26.66 -11.05 -25.89
C ARG A 232 25.18 -11.31 -26.21
N ASP A 233 24.35 -11.52 -25.20
CA ASP A 233 22.92 -11.87 -25.34
C ASP A 233 22.01 -10.80 -24.71
N ALA A 234 22.45 -9.54 -24.73
CA ALA A 234 21.74 -8.42 -24.15
C ALA A 234 20.32 -8.29 -24.75
N PRO A 235 19.27 -8.19 -23.92
CA PRO A 235 17.92 -7.97 -24.41
C PRO A 235 17.78 -6.61 -25.11
N SER A 236 16.92 -6.57 -26.13
CA SER A 236 16.62 -5.32 -26.84
C SER A 236 15.95 -4.31 -25.91
N ILE A 237 16.09 -3.01 -26.21
CA ILE A 237 15.45 -1.95 -25.43
C ILE A 237 13.92 -2.10 -25.35
N GLN A 238 13.29 -2.61 -26.40
CA GLN A 238 11.85 -2.89 -26.43
C GLN A 238 11.47 -4.03 -25.48
N THR A 239 12.31 -5.06 -25.42
CA THR A 239 12.15 -6.19 -24.50
C THR A 239 12.31 -5.74 -23.06
N LEU A 240 13.35 -4.96 -22.77
CA LEU A 240 13.58 -4.35 -21.45
C LEU A 240 12.41 -3.46 -21.03
N ARG A 241 11.87 -2.64 -21.95
CA ARG A 241 10.69 -1.81 -21.64
C ARG A 241 9.48 -2.65 -21.27
N ARG A 242 9.23 -3.73 -22.01
CA ARG A 242 8.14 -4.65 -21.70
C ARG A 242 8.32 -5.25 -20.31
N TRP A 243 9.51 -5.78 -20.00
CA TRP A 243 9.76 -6.37 -18.69
C TRP A 243 9.66 -5.36 -17.56
N VAL A 244 10.18 -4.14 -17.72
CA VAL A 244 10.02 -3.07 -16.73
C VAL A 244 8.56 -2.75 -16.52
N GLN A 245 7.75 -2.70 -17.58
CA GLN A 245 6.32 -2.46 -17.47
C GLN A 245 5.61 -3.64 -16.78
N ASP A 246 5.90 -4.88 -17.18
CA ASP A 246 5.32 -6.08 -16.57
C ASP A 246 5.63 -6.14 -15.07
N ILE A 247 6.88 -5.88 -14.67
CA ILE A 247 7.30 -5.83 -13.25
C ILE A 247 6.56 -4.71 -12.51
N ARG A 248 6.41 -3.53 -13.13
CA ARG A 248 5.66 -2.41 -12.55
C ARG A 248 4.19 -2.76 -12.38
N ASP A 249 3.57 -3.37 -13.38
CA ASP A 249 2.16 -3.77 -13.36
C ASP A 249 1.93 -4.86 -12.31
N GLU A 250 2.81 -5.86 -12.22
CA GLU A 250 2.79 -6.91 -11.20
C GLU A 250 2.99 -6.37 -9.78
N ASN A 251 3.66 -5.23 -9.64
CA ASN A 251 3.93 -4.56 -8.37
C ASN A 251 3.04 -3.34 -8.11
N ASN A 252 2.05 -3.06 -8.97
CA ASN A 252 1.21 -1.85 -8.93
C ASN A 252 2.02 -0.55 -8.78
N GLN A 253 3.19 -0.48 -9.42
CA GLN A 253 4.11 0.65 -9.37
C GLN A 253 3.95 1.54 -10.61
N ILE A 254 2.93 2.39 -10.59
CA ILE A 254 2.68 3.37 -11.64
C ILE A 254 3.50 4.64 -11.33
N PRO A 255 4.47 5.02 -12.19
CA PRO A 255 5.28 6.21 -11.96
C PRO A 255 4.40 7.47 -12.07
N GLN A 256 4.57 8.40 -11.14
CA GLN A 256 3.83 9.68 -11.14
C GLN A 256 4.68 10.81 -11.71
N GLU A 257 4.03 11.76 -12.39
CA GLU A 257 4.69 13.00 -12.79
C GLU A 257 4.79 13.97 -11.60
N PRO A 258 5.91 14.71 -11.46
CA PRO A 258 7.06 14.77 -12.37
C PRO A 258 8.04 13.59 -12.19
N TYR A 259 8.46 12.99 -13.30
CA TYR A 259 9.36 11.84 -13.25
C TYR A 259 10.72 12.17 -12.62
N THR A 260 11.29 11.19 -11.92
CA THR A 260 12.66 11.25 -11.40
C THR A 260 13.66 11.37 -12.55
N ARG A 261 14.33 12.53 -12.65
CA ARG A 261 15.27 12.85 -13.74
C ARG A 261 16.66 12.25 -13.52
N HIS A 262 17.12 12.19 -12.26
CA HIS A 262 18.44 11.71 -11.89
C HIS A 262 18.31 10.54 -10.92
N PHE A 263 18.83 9.38 -11.31
CA PHE A 263 18.89 8.20 -10.46
C PHE A 263 20.24 7.50 -10.65
N LYS A 264 20.44 6.32 -10.08
CA LYS A 264 21.47 5.34 -10.48
C LYS A 264 20.81 3.96 -10.54
N LEU A 265 21.29 3.07 -11.41
CA LEU A 265 20.87 1.67 -11.33
C LEU A 265 21.48 1.07 -10.07
N ILE A 266 20.69 0.33 -9.33
CA ILE A 266 21.13 -0.43 -8.17
C ILE A 266 21.23 -1.88 -8.61
N HIS A 267 22.45 -2.40 -8.65
CA HIS A 267 22.76 -3.71 -9.23
C HIS A 267 23.67 -4.58 -8.36
N GLU A 268 24.10 -4.08 -7.19
CA GLU A 268 24.85 -4.81 -6.16
C GLU A 268 23.90 -5.54 -5.21
#